data_AF-A0A496UX42-F1
#
_entry.id   AF-A0A496UX42-F1
#
_cell.length_a   1.000
_cell.length_b   1.000
_cell.length_c   1.000
_cell.angle_alpha   90.00
_cell.angle_beta   90.00
_cell.angle_gamma   90.00
#
_symmetry.space_group_name_H-M   'P 1'
#
loop_
_entity.id
_entity.type
_entity.pdbx_description
1 polymer ?
#
loop_
_entity_poly.entity_id
_entity_poly.type
_entity_poly.pdbx_seq_one_letter_code
_entity_poly.pdbx_strand_id
1 'polypeptide(L)'
;MRGNAHETLSELTATSPAFLRKLDTEPDQARHEFIDLAYRYMSVSPPRPLTWYPWIEAEEFFAQIIEHFLEDDCCRLRRYADRGQPFIAWFRTVAELKSRDIIRRILWEGKRFPSKDAIEEERGVVGTQNAPSTDPLLRKGLQNALDSFRGTNCHCLLIWRLERGYSNREIARMLRLPPHKNMAIGNRYRECRVKLRDELERTGLAAEYLS
;
A
#
# COMPACT_ATOMS: atom_id res chain seq x y z
N MET A 1 16.29 5.16 -23.86
CA MET A 1 16.73 5.60 -22.53
C MET A 1 16.24 4.56 -21.52
N ARG A 2 17.13 3.67 -21.06
CA ARG A 2 16.81 2.64 -20.06
C ARG A 2 17.32 3.16 -18.72
N GLY A 3 16.43 3.77 -17.93
CA GLY A 3 16.71 4.11 -16.54
C GLY A 3 16.73 2.84 -15.71
N ASN A 4 17.77 2.67 -14.89
CA ASN A 4 18.03 1.49 -14.08
C ASN A 4 16.91 1.23 -13.07
N ALA A 5 16.18 0.13 -13.22
CA ALA A 5 15.25 -0.36 -12.19
C ALA A 5 15.93 -0.59 -10.82
N HIS A 6 17.26 -0.74 -10.82
CA HIS A 6 18.09 -0.93 -9.63
C HIS A 6 18.30 0.34 -8.79
N GLU A 7 18.28 1.53 -9.41
CA GLU A 7 18.35 2.81 -8.68
C GLU A 7 17.01 3.11 -7.99
N THR A 8 15.90 2.77 -8.64
CA THR A 8 14.55 3.01 -8.13
C THR A 8 14.24 2.22 -6.84
N LEU A 9 14.73 0.98 -6.70
CA LEU A 9 14.53 0.17 -5.48
C LEU A 9 15.38 0.68 -4.30
N SER A 10 16.57 1.21 -4.58
CA SER A 10 17.43 1.82 -3.55
C SER A 10 16.82 3.13 -3.01
N GLU A 11 16.06 3.87 -3.81
CA GLU A 11 15.35 5.08 -3.38
C GLU A 11 14.09 4.78 -2.55
N LEU A 12 13.40 3.68 -2.84
CA LEU A 12 12.19 3.26 -2.13
C LEU A 12 12.46 2.76 -0.70
N THR A 13 13.66 2.22 -0.48
CA THR A 13 14.11 1.69 0.82
C THR A 13 14.99 2.67 1.60
N ALA A 14 15.45 3.76 0.97
CA ALA A 14 16.15 4.83 1.64
C ALA A 14 15.27 5.46 2.72
N THR A 15 15.87 5.81 3.86
CA THR A 15 15.17 6.55 4.92
C THR A 15 14.75 7.94 4.43
N SER A 16 15.45 8.50 3.43
CA SER A 16 15.10 9.78 2.80
C SER A 16 15.44 9.78 1.30
N PRO A 17 14.44 9.89 0.41
CA PRO A 17 14.65 10.02 -1.03
C PRO A 17 15.45 11.27 -1.42
N ALA A 18 16.25 11.16 -2.48
CA ALA A 18 17.12 12.25 -2.92
C ALA A 18 16.35 13.52 -3.33
N PHE A 19 15.15 13.38 -3.92
CA PHE A 19 14.33 14.51 -4.36
C PHE A 19 13.95 15.45 -3.21
N LEU A 20 13.87 14.97 -1.96
CA LEU A 20 13.56 15.81 -0.80
C LEU A 20 14.63 16.89 -0.57
N ARG A 21 15.90 16.59 -0.87
CA ARG A 21 17.00 17.55 -0.78
C ARG A 21 16.94 18.63 -1.86
N LYS A 22 16.22 18.37 -2.95
CA LYS A 22 16.06 19.27 -4.09
C LYS A 22 14.87 20.23 -3.94
N LEU A 23 14.01 20.06 -2.93
CA LEU A 23 12.80 20.87 -2.75
C LEU A 23 13.05 22.37 -2.62
N ASP A 24 14.24 22.77 -2.17
CA ASP A 24 14.59 24.18 -1.96
C ASP A 24 15.53 24.73 -3.06
N THR A 25 16.28 23.86 -3.73
CA THR A 25 17.28 24.25 -4.76
C THR A 25 16.76 24.08 -6.19
N GLU A 26 15.99 23.02 -6.45
CA GLU A 26 15.51 22.61 -7.77
C GLU A 26 14.04 22.14 -7.65
N PRO A 27 13.11 23.03 -7.27
CA PRO A 27 11.75 22.66 -6.88
C PRO A 27 10.96 21.98 -8.00
N ASP A 28 11.11 22.42 -9.24
CA ASP A 28 10.41 21.81 -10.38
C ASP A 28 10.86 20.38 -10.64
N GLN A 29 12.17 20.14 -10.54
CA GLN A 29 12.73 18.79 -10.66
C GLN A 29 12.30 17.91 -9.49
N ALA A 30 12.34 18.43 -8.26
CA ALA A 30 11.88 17.70 -7.07
C ALA A 30 10.41 17.31 -7.16
N ARG A 31 9.55 18.21 -7.68
CA ARG A 31 8.13 17.94 -7.93
C ARG A 31 7.95 16.83 -8.96
N HIS A 32 8.67 16.91 -10.08
CA HIS A 32 8.59 15.89 -11.13
C HIS A 32 9.02 14.51 -10.62
N GLU A 33 10.16 14.44 -9.92
CA GLU A 33 10.66 13.20 -9.30
C GLU A 33 9.66 12.63 -8.27
N PHE A 34 9.03 13.49 -7.47
CA PHE A 34 8.00 13.07 -6.52
C PHE A 34 6.75 12.53 -7.21
N ILE A 35 6.23 13.21 -8.24
CA ILE A 35 5.04 12.79 -8.99
C ILE A 35 5.27 11.40 -9.57
N ASP A 36 6.42 11.21 -10.23
CA ASP A 36 6.79 9.92 -10.82
C ASP A 36 6.87 8.80 -9.77
N LEU A 37 7.53 9.07 -8.64
CA LEU A 37 7.65 8.11 -7.54
C LEU A 37 6.27 7.75 -6.96
N ALA A 38 5.47 8.76 -6.64
CA ALA A 38 4.17 8.59 -6.01
C ALA A 38 3.20 7.84 -6.93
N TYR A 39 3.19 8.17 -8.22
CA TYR A 39 2.34 7.52 -9.22
C TYR A 39 2.73 6.05 -9.38
N ARG A 40 4.02 5.74 -9.58
CA ARG A 40 4.51 4.36 -9.69
C ARG A 40 4.20 3.55 -8.43
N TYR A 41 4.41 4.14 -7.26
CA TYR A 41 4.12 3.47 -6.00
C TYR A 41 2.63 3.16 -5.84
N MET A 42 1.75 4.15 -6.02
CA MET A 42 0.30 3.95 -5.87
C MET A 42 -0.27 3.05 -6.96
N SER A 43 0.39 2.99 -8.11
CA SER A 43 0.02 2.07 -9.19
C SER A 43 0.23 0.61 -8.80
N VAL A 44 1.31 0.31 -8.08
CA VAL A 44 1.63 -1.04 -7.60
C VAL A 44 0.94 -1.35 -6.27
N SER A 45 0.83 -0.36 -5.39
CA SER A 45 0.26 -0.48 -4.05
C SER A 45 -0.74 0.64 -3.76
N PRO A 46 -1.94 0.58 -4.35
CA PRO A 46 -2.94 1.62 -4.17
C PRO A 46 -3.37 1.75 -2.70
N PRO A 47 -3.69 2.97 -2.23
CA PRO A 47 -4.33 3.16 -0.94
C PRO A 47 -5.56 2.28 -0.82
N ARG A 48 -5.72 1.61 0.33
CA ARG A 48 -6.79 0.62 0.55
C ARG A 48 -8.21 1.09 0.20
N PRO A 49 -8.62 2.36 0.42
CA PRO A 49 -9.95 2.80 -0.02
C PRO A 49 -10.13 2.76 -1.55
N LEU A 50 -9.03 2.88 -2.30
CA LEU A 50 -9.02 2.95 -3.76
C LEU A 50 -8.84 1.60 -4.45
N THR A 51 -8.49 0.53 -3.71
CA THR A 51 -8.32 -0.83 -4.28
C THR A 51 -9.58 -1.40 -4.92
N TRP A 52 -10.73 -0.82 -4.61
CA TRP A 52 -12.06 -1.25 -5.09
C TRP A 52 -12.55 -0.45 -6.28
N TYR A 53 -11.84 0.60 -6.69
CA TYR A 53 -12.24 1.43 -7.82
C TYR A 53 -11.69 0.87 -9.14
N PRO A 54 -12.39 1.10 -10.27
CA PRO A 54 -11.83 0.93 -11.60
C PRO A 54 -10.53 1.75 -11.73
N TRP A 55 -9.58 1.25 -12.53
CA TRP A 55 -8.26 1.88 -12.65
C TRP A 55 -8.35 3.34 -13.14
N ILE A 56 -9.21 3.60 -14.12
CA ILE A 56 -9.44 4.94 -14.70
C ILE A 56 -9.88 5.92 -13.61
N GLU A 57 -10.79 5.50 -12.72
CA GLU A 57 -11.24 6.34 -11.59
C GLU A 57 -10.14 6.46 -10.52
N ALA A 58 -9.32 5.43 -10.32
CA ALA A 58 -8.21 5.44 -9.38
C ALA A 58 -7.12 6.46 -9.76
N GLU A 59 -6.85 6.67 -11.06
CA GLU A 59 -5.87 7.66 -11.53
C GLU A 59 -6.27 9.09 -11.13
N GLU A 60 -7.56 9.45 -11.23
CA GLU A 60 -8.05 10.74 -10.77
C GLU A 60 -7.87 10.92 -9.25
N PHE A 61 -8.06 9.86 -8.47
CA PHE A 61 -7.80 9.89 -7.04
C PHE A 61 -6.31 9.97 -6.71
N PHE A 62 -5.45 9.33 -7.50
CA PHE A 62 -4.00 9.44 -7.35
C PHE A 62 -3.54 10.87 -7.60
N ALA A 63 -4.05 11.53 -8.65
CA ALA A 63 -3.76 12.93 -8.92
C ALA A 63 -4.12 13.82 -7.72
N GLN A 64 -5.33 13.68 -7.17
CA GLN A 64 -5.75 14.45 -5.97
C GLN A 64 -4.90 14.15 -4.73
N ILE A 65 -4.40 12.92 -4.58
CA ILE A 65 -3.48 12.57 -3.50
C ILE A 65 -2.12 13.22 -3.73
N ILE A 66 -1.59 13.18 -4.95
CA ILE A 66 -0.30 13.78 -5.30
C ILE A 66 -0.36 15.30 -5.12
N GLU A 67 -1.40 15.95 -5.64
CA GLU A 67 -1.66 17.38 -5.44
C GLU A 67 -1.64 17.75 -3.96
N HIS A 68 -2.23 16.92 -3.10
CA HIS A 68 -2.23 17.16 -1.66
C HIS A 68 -0.83 17.27 -1.04
N PHE A 69 0.16 16.55 -1.56
CA PHE A 69 1.54 16.66 -1.10
C PHE A 69 2.26 17.89 -1.69
N LEU A 70 1.83 18.34 -2.87
CA LEU A 70 2.38 19.48 -3.59
C LEU A 70 1.74 20.83 -3.19
N GLU A 71 0.57 20.80 -2.53
CA GLU A 71 -0.10 21.95 -1.90
C GLU A 71 0.86 22.79 -1.04
N ASP A 72 0.60 24.10 -0.98
CA ASP A 72 1.35 25.07 -0.18
C ASP A 72 2.88 24.99 -0.40
N ASP A 73 3.28 24.94 -1.67
CA ASP A 73 4.67 24.78 -2.10
C ASP A 73 5.35 23.56 -1.45
N CYS A 74 4.76 22.37 -1.58
CA CYS A 74 5.34 21.15 -1.01
C CYS A 74 5.55 21.19 0.51
N CYS A 75 4.79 22.01 1.27
CA CYS A 75 4.97 22.16 2.72
C CYS A 75 4.92 20.81 3.45
N ARG A 76 4.07 19.88 2.99
CA ARG A 76 3.99 18.52 3.57
C ARG A 76 5.24 17.70 3.34
N LEU A 77 5.83 17.77 2.15
CA LEU A 77 7.08 17.10 1.83
C LEU A 77 8.22 17.68 2.67
N ARG A 78 8.27 19.01 2.85
CA ARG A 78 9.26 19.66 3.73
C ARG A 78 9.09 19.32 5.22
N ARG A 79 7.86 19.04 5.66
CA ARG A 79 7.56 18.60 7.04
C ARG A 79 7.96 17.16 7.32
N TYR A 80 8.28 16.37 6.29
CA TYR A 80 8.84 15.05 6.50
C TYR A 80 10.22 15.20 7.17
N ALA A 81 10.24 14.98 8.47
CA ALA A 81 11.48 14.83 9.22
C ALA A 81 11.83 13.34 9.25
N ASP A 82 13.00 12.98 8.72
CA ASP A 82 13.54 11.62 8.84
C ASP A 82 13.84 11.33 10.32
N ARG A 83 12.81 10.88 11.04
CA ARG A 83 12.88 10.44 12.44
C ARG A 83 13.07 8.92 12.54
N GLY A 84 13.74 8.32 11.55
CA GLY A 84 13.92 6.86 11.46
C GLY A 84 12.72 6.09 10.93
N GLN A 85 11.73 6.79 10.34
CA GLN A 85 10.64 6.18 9.60
C GLN A 85 10.96 6.26 8.11
N PRO A 86 10.93 5.18 7.31
CA PRO A 86 11.14 5.26 5.86
C PRO A 86 10.09 6.14 5.17
N PHE A 87 10.52 6.89 4.15
CA PHE A 87 9.65 7.84 3.44
C PHE A 87 8.39 7.18 2.91
N ILE A 88 8.52 6.00 2.29
CA ILE A 88 7.38 5.28 1.72
C ILE A 88 6.35 4.88 2.78
N ALA A 89 6.78 4.54 4.00
CA ALA A 89 5.87 4.24 5.10
C ALA A 89 5.10 5.49 5.56
N TRP A 90 5.78 6.65 5.61
CA TRP A 90 5.14 7.94 5.89
C TRP A 90 4.17 8.34 4.76
N PHE A 91 4.64 8.34 3.51
CA PHE A 91 3.87 8.67 2.31
C PHE A 91 2.59 7.84 2.25
N ARG A 92 2.70 6.51 2.41
CA ARG A 92 1.56 5.60 2.44
C ARG A 92 0.54 5.98 3.51
N THR A 93 1.02 6.34 4.70
CA THR A 93 0.12 6.72 5.81
C THR A 93 -0.68 7.97 5.46
N VAL A 94 -0.01 8.98 4.90
CA VAL A 94 -0.67 10.23 4.49
C VAL A 94 -1.61 9.99 3.29
N ALA A 95 -1.20 9.19 2.30
CA ALA A 95 -2.04 8.81 1.16
C ALA A 95 -3.28 8.00 1.59
N GLU A 96 -3.16 7.08 2.55
CA GLU A 96 -4.31 6.36 3.14
C GLU A 96 -5.28 7.29 3.87
N LEU A 97 -4.79 8.35 4.52
CA LEU A 97 -5.65 9.35 5.16
C LEU A 97 -6.35 10.22 4.12
N LYS A 98 -5.61 10.76 3.15
CA LYS A 98 -6.17 11.61 2.09
C LYS A 98 -7.18 10.86 1.23
N SER A 99 -6.92 9.61 0.86
CA SER A 99 -7.88 8.77 0.14
C SER A 99 -9.19 8.60 0.90
N ARG A 100 -9.16 8.39 2.23
CA ARG A 100 -10.40 8.33 3.03
C ARG A 100 -11.17 9.65 3.00
N ASP A 101 -10.48 10.77 3.01
CA ASP A 101 -11.12 12.09 2.98
C ASP A 101 -11.74 12.39 1.61
N ILE A 102 -11.06 12.02 0.52
CA ILE A 102 -11.62 12.07 -0.85
C ILE A 102 -12.90 11.23 -0.92
N ILE A 103 -12.84 9.99 -0.44
CA ILE A 103 -13.99 9.07 -0.45
C ILE A 103 -15.16 9.61 0.39
N ARG A 104 -14.88 10.14 1.60
CA ARG A 104 -15.90 10.77 2.43
C ARG A 104 -16.56 11.96 1.74
N ARG A 105 -15.78 12.78 1.03
CA ARG A 105 -16.29 13.92 0.27
C ARG A 105 -17.21 13.46 -0.86
N ILE A 106 -16.82 12.45 -1.62
CA ILE A 106 -17.64 11.85 -2.69
C ILE A 106 -18.97 11.31 -2.13
N LEU A 107 -18.93 10.60 -1.00
CA LEU A 107 -20.12 10.12 -0.31
C LEU A 107 -21.03 11.25 0.17
N TRP A 108 -20.44 12.32 0.70
CA TRP A 108 -21.17 13.49 1.18
C TRP A 108 -21.81 14.28 0.03
N GLU A 109 -21.16 14.32 -1.13
CA GLU A 109 -21.67 14.92 -2.37
C GLU A 109 -22.75 14.06 -3.06
N GLY A 110 -23.10 12.90 -2.50
CA GLY A 110 -24.14 12.02 -3.04
C GLY A 110 -23.75 11.30 -4.33
N LYS A 111 -22.47 11.32 -4.71
CA LYS A 111 -21.97 10.57 -5.88
C LYS A 111 -21.97 9.07 -5.55
N ARG A 112 -22.61 8.28 -6.41
CA ARG A 112 -22.74 6.82 -6.22
C ARG A 112 -21.38 6.16 -6.29
N PHE A 113 -21.13 5.25 -5.36
CA PHE A 113 -20.08 4.25 -5.52
C PHE A 113 -20.43 3.33 -6.69
N PRO A 114 -19.45 2.90 -7.50
CA PRO A 114 -19.68 1.79 -8.42
C PRO A 114 -20.14 0.58 -7.59
N SER A 115 -21.22 -0.07 -8.04
CA SER A 115 -21.71 -1.27 -7.36
C SER A 115 -20.63 -2.35 -7.45
N LYS A 116 -20.58 -3.23 -6.45
CA LYS A 116 -19.63 -4.34 -6.44
C LYS A 116 -19.71 -5.17 -7.73
N ASP A 117 -20.91 -5.30 -8.28
CA ASP A 117 -21.19 -6.03 -9.51
C ASP A 117 -20.64 -5.31 -10.76
N ALA A 118 -20.72 -3.97 -10.83
CA ALA A 118 -20.15 -3.19 -11.92
C ALA A 118 -18.61 -3.26 -11.94
N ILE A 119 -17.99 -3.35 -10.76
CA ILE A 119 -16.52 -3.50 -10.62
C ILE A 119 -16.07 -4.91 -11.05
N GLU A 120 -16.86 -5.94 -10.77
CA GLU A 120 -16.57 -7.32 -11.19
C GLU A 120 -16.77 -7.51 -12.71
N GLU A 121 -17.74 -6.81 -13.30
CA GLU A 121 -18.03 -6.86 -14.74
C GLU A 121 -16.95 -6.12 -15.58
N GLU A 122 -16.46 -4.95 -15.16
CA GLU A 122 -15.32 -4.29 -15.82
C GLU A 122 -14.00 -5.05 -15.66
N ARG A 123 -13.76 -5.69 -14.50
CA ARG A 123 -12.60 -6.57 -14.29
C ARG A 123 -12.67 -7.84 -15.14
N GLY A 124 -13.88 -8.27 -15.51
CA GLY A 124 -14.10 -9.38 -16.45
C GLY A 124 -13.77 -9.05 -17.90
N VAL A 125 -13.78 -7.76 -18.29
CA VAL A 125 -13.60 -7.34 -19.69
C VAL A 125 -12.17 -6.83 -19.99
N VAL A 126 -11.41 -6.38 -18.98
CA VAL A 126 -9.99 -5.97 -19.13
C VAL A 126 -9.00 -6.97 -18.50
N GLY A 127 -9.49 -8.03 -17.87
CA GLY A 127 -8.69 -8.98 -17.08
C GLY A 127 -8.09 -10.16 -17.84
N THR A 128 -7.43 -9.97 -19.00
CA THR A 128 -6.58 -11.04 -19.58
C THR A 128 -5.31 -10.55 -20.29
N GLN A 129 -4.85 -9.32 -20.04
CA GLN A 129 -3.52 -8.91 -20.51
C GLN A 129 -2.79 -8.17 -19.38
N ASN A 130 -1.83 -8.89 -18.76
CA ASN A 130 -0.78 -8.39 -17.88
C ASN A 130 -1.10 -8.19 -16.38
N ALA A 131 -1.83 -9.11 -15.74
CA ALA A 131 -1.40 -9.46 -14.38
C ALA A 131 -0.04 -10.18 -14.53
N PRO A 132 1.07 -9.70 -13.94
CA PRO A 132 2.32 -10.43 -13.99
C PRO A 132 2.03 -11.83 -13.47
N SER A 133 2.27 -12.84 -14.31
CA SER A 133 2.05 -14.24 -13.96
C SER A 133 2.77 -14.49 -12.64
N THR A 134 2.03 -14.54 -11.54
CA THR A 134 2.62 -14.75 -10.22
C THR A 134 3.25 -16.11 -10.29
N ASP A 135 4.58 -16.17 -10.19
CA ASP A 135 5.36 -17.40 -10.35
C ASP A 135 4.66 -18.54 -9.57
N PRO A 136 4.25 -19.64 -10.24
CA PRO A 136 3.61 -20.77 -9.56
C PRO A 136 4.40 -21.28 -8.35
N LEU A 137 5.73 -21.14 -8.37
CA LEU A 137 6.62 -21.48 -7.27
C LEU A 137 6.45 -20.50 -6.09
N LEU A 138 6.29 -19.21 -6.37
CA LEU A 138 6.03 -18.18 -5.35
C LEU A 138 4.67 -18.41 -4.68
N ARG A 139 3.64 -18.69 -5.46
CA ARG A 139 2.29 -18.96 -4.93
C ARG A 139 2.29 -20.21 -4.05
N LYS A 140 2.96 -21.28 -4.50
CA LYS A 140 3.11 -22.51 -3.73
C LYS A 140 3.96 -22.30 -2.46
N GLY A 141 5.02 -21.52 -2.56
CA GLY A 141 5.90 -21.17 -1.47
C GLY A 141 5.21 -20.36 -0.37
N LEU A 142 4.47 -19.31 -0.77
CA LEU A 142 3.66 -18.52 0.15
C LEU A 142 2.56 -19.35 0.81
N GLN A 143 1.90 -20.22 0.04
CA GLN A 143 0.89 -21.14 0.58
C GLN A 143 1.49 -22.09 1.61
N ASN A 144 2.64 -22.70 1.33
CA ASN A 144 3.36 -23.57 2.27
C ASN A 144 3.77 -22.82 3.55
N ALA A 145 4.24 -21.57 3.41
CA ALA A 145 4.60 -20.73 4.54
C ALA A 145 3.37 -20.32 5.37
N LEU A 146 2.22 -20.07 4.75
CA LEU A 146 0.96 -19.81 5.47
C LEU A 146 0.44 -21.08 6.16
N ASP A 147 0.55 -22.24 5.51
CA ASP A 147 0.12 -23.52 6.04
C ASP A 147 0.95 -23.96 7.26
N SER A 148 2.21 -23.52 7.40
CA SER A 148 3.00 -23.78 8.62
C SER A 148 2.43 -23.09 9.88
N PHE A 149 1.59 -22.07 9.69
CA PHE A 149 0.86 -21.41 10.77
C PHE A 149 -0.54 -21.98 10.99
N ARG A 150 -1.00 -22.96 10.21
CA ARG A 150 -2.37 -23.49 10.27
C ARG A 150 -2.74 -23.91 11.70
N GLY A 151 -3.93 -23.53 12.13
CA GLY A 151 -4.41 -23.77 13.50
C GLY A 151 -3.94 -22.74 14.54
N THR A 152 -3.10 -21.76 14.16
CA THR A 152 -2.68 -20.67 15.06
C THR A 152 -3.48 -19.39 14.85
N ASN A 153 -3.50 -18.53 15.87
CA ASN A 153 -4.03 -17.17 15.75
C ASN A 153 -3.29 -16.33 14.70
N CYS A 154 -2.02 -16.65 14.40
CA CYS A 154 -1.29 -15.95 13.34
C CYS A 154 -1.82 -16.26 11.96
N HIS A 155 -2.17 -17.51 11.67
CA HIS A 155 -2.79 -17.87 10.39
C HIS A 155 -4.10 -17.12 10.15
N CYS A 156 -5.00 -17.10 11.14
CA CYS A 156 -6.25 -16.35 11.03
C CYS A 156 -6.02 -14.85 10.81
N LEU A 157 -5.09 -14.24 11.56
CA LEU A 157 -4.76 -12.82 11.41
C LEU A 157 -4.13 -12.50 10.05
N LEU A 158 -3.23 -13.36 9.54
CA LEU A 158 -2.60 -13.19 8.24
C LEU A 158 -3.64 -13.29 7.11
N ILE A 159 -4.51 -14.29 7.13
CA ILE A 159 -5.61 -14.46 6.15
C ILE A 159 -6.57 -13.27 6.19
N TRP A 160 -7.06 -12.89 7.37
CA TRP A 160 -8.00 -11.78 7.51
C TRP A 160 -7.41 -10.44 7.03
N ARG A 161 -6.10 -10.24 7.21
CA ARG A 161 -5.42 -8.99 6.84
C ARG A 161 -4.99 -8.94 5.39
N LEU A 162 -4.41 -10.04 4.88
CA LEU A 162 -3.78 -10.11 3.56
C LEU A 162 -4.77 -10.53 2.47
N GLU A 163 -5.58 -11.56 2.70
CA GLU A 163 -6.53 -12.08 1.71
C GLU A 163 -7.85 -11.31 1.75
N ARG A 164 -8.39 -11.07 2.96
CA ARG A 164 -9.74 -10.50 3.13
C ARG A 164 -9.79 -9.00 3.34
N GLY A 165 -8.64 -8.37 3.54
CA GLY A 165 -8.60 -6.92 3.70
C GLY A 165 -9.48 -6.42 4.85
N TYR A 166 -9.47 -7.07 6.02
CA TYR A 166 -10.10 -6.55 7.25
C TYR A 166 -9.17 -5.60 8.02
N SER A 167 -9.72 -4.53 8.58
CA SER A 167 -9.03 -3.59 9.46
C SER A 167 -8.91 -4.14 10.87
N ASN A 168 -7.98 -3.62 11.68
CA ASN A 168 -7.84 -4.06 13.07
C ASN A 168 -9.13 -3.85 13.89
N ARG A 169 -9.91 -2.81 13.54
CA ARG A 169 -11.20 -2.53 14.17
C ARG A 169 -12.25 -3.58 13.78
N GLU A 170 -12.29 -4.00 12.52
CA GLU A 170 -13.22 -5.04 12.04
C GLU A 170 -12.86 -6.40 12.65
N ILE A 171 -11.57 -6.73 12.73
CA ILE A 171 -11.09 -7.95 13.40
C ILE A 171 -11.44 -7.91 14.89
N ALA A 172 -11.25 -6.78 15.57
CA ALA A 172 -11.66 -6.62 16.98
C ALA A 172 -13.16 -6.90 17.14
N ARG A 173 -13.98 -6.36 16.24
CA ARG A 173 -15.43 -6.56 16.26
C ARG A 173 -15.82 -8.02 16.02
N MET A 174 -15.20 -8.70 15.06
CA MET A 174 -15.43 -10.12 14.79
C MET A 174 -15.08 -11.00 16.00
N LEU A 175 -13.99 -10.65 16.69
CA LEU A 175 -13.55 -11.32 17.91
C LEU A 175 -14.31 -10.88 19.17
N ARG A 176 -15.34 -10.03 19.04
CA ARG A 176 -16.11 -9.43 20.14
C ARG A 176 -15.23 -8.75 21.20
N LEU A 177 -14.09 -8.19 20.76
CA LEU A 177 -13.16 -7.47 21.61
C LEU A 177 -13.58 -6.00 21.74
N PRO A 178 -13.30 -5.36 22.89
CA PRO A 178 -13.52 -3.94 23.08
C PRO A 178 -12.77 -3.07 22.05
N PRO A 179 -13.29 -1.89 21.65
CA PRO A 179 -12.68 -1.03 20.62
C PRO A 179 -11.23 -0.64 20.87
N HIS A 180 -10.84 -0.48 22.15
CA HIS A 180 -9.47 -0.11 22.54
C HIS A 180 -8.44 -1.23 22.33
N LYS A 181 -8.86 -2.46 22.02
CA LYS A 181 -7.97 -3.59 21.70
C LYS A 181 -7.53 -3.63 20.23
N ASN A 182 -7.93 -2.66 19.40
CA ASN A 182 -7.49 -2.53 18.00
C ASN A 182 -5.95 -2.45 17.87
N MET A 183 -5.27 -1.80 18.83
CA MET A 183 -3.82 -1.68 18.87
C MET A 183 -3.16 -3.02 19.15
N ALA A 184 -3.74 -3.83 20.05
CA ALA A 184 -3.25 -5.17 20.36
C ALA A 184 -3.30 -6.10 19.14
N ILE A 185 -4.37 -6.00 18.34
CA ILE A 185 -4.47 -6.74 17.06
C ILE A 185 -3.39 -6.27 16.07
N GLY A 186 -3.14 -4.96 16.00
CA GLY A 186 -2.08 -4.40 15.15
C GLY A 186 -0.69 -4.91 15.54
N ASN A 187 -0.37 -4.91 16.83
CA ASN A 187 0.90 -5.43 17.34
C ASN A 187 1.04 -6.93 17.04
N ARG A 188 -0.01 -7.71 17.30
CA ARG A 188 0.00 -9.16 17.04
C ARG A 188 0.10 -9.48 15.55
N TYR A 189 -0.54 -8.70 14.69
CA TYR A 189 -0.37 -8.83 13.24
C TYR A 189 1.06 -8.52 12.81
N ARG A 190 1.71 -7.49 13.39
CA ARG A 190 3.12 -7.17 13.11
C ARG A 190 4.03 -8.34 13.50
N GLU A 191 3.82 -8.94 14.68
CA GLU A 191 4.55 -10.14 15.11
C GLU A 191 4.35 -11.32 14.14
N CYS A 192 3.11 -11.56 13.71
CA CYS A 192 2.82 -12.63 12.74
C CYS A 192 3.46 -12.36 11.37
N ARG A 193 3.59 -11.09 10.95
CA ARG A 193 4.32 -10.73 9.72
C ARG A 193 5.82 -10.98 9.83
N VAL A 194 6.42 -10.69 10.99
CA VAL A 194 7.83 -11.01 11.24
C VAL A 194 8.03 -12.52 11.12
N LYS A 195 7.21 -13.32 11.81
CA LYS A 195 7.27 -14.79 11.72
C LYS A 195 7.07 -15.31 10.30
N LEU A 196 6.11 -14.75 9.56
CA LEU A 196 5.90 -15.13 8.16
C LEU A 196 7.11 -14.81 7.30
N ARG A 197 7.76 -13.65 7.50
CA ARG A 197 8.99 -13.29 6.79
C ARG A 197 10.12 -14.27 7.13
N ASP A 198 10.34 -14.54 8.41
CA ASP A 198 11.40 -15.46 8.86
C ASP A 198 11.17 -16.88 8.27
N GLU A 199 9.91 -17.30 8.13
CA GLU A 199 9.55 -18.57 7.48
C GLU A 199 9.75 -18.55 5.95
N LEU A 200 9.48 -17.42 5.30
CA LEU A 200 9.79 -17.22 3.88
C LEU A 200 11.30 -17.17 3.63
N GLU A 201 12.08 -16.60 4.55
CA GLU A 201 13.55 -16.62 4.52
C GLU A 201 14.08 -18.05 4.64
N ARG A 202 13.56 -18.81 5.61
CA ARG A 202 13.92 -20.22 5.81
C ARG A 202 13.65 -21.10 4.59
N THR A 203 12.63 -20.76 3.81
CA THR A 203 12.24 -21.50 2.60
C THR A 203 12.91 -20.98 1.33
N GLY A 204 13.77 -19.96 1.43
CA GLY A 204 14.53 -19.41 0.30
C GLY A 204 13.75 -18.44 -0.59
N LEU A 205 12.57 -17.96 -0.15
CA LEU A 205 11.69 -17.10 -0.94
C LEU A 205 11.88 -15.60 -0.69
N ALA A 206 12.72 -15.20 0.28
CA ALA A 206 12.69 -13.85 0.83
C ALA A 206 13.57 -12.80 0.14
N ALA A 207 14.60 -13.18 -0.61
CA ALA A 207 15.59 -12.19 -1.09
C ALA A 207 15.13 -11.41 -2.34
N GLU A 208 14.27 -11.97 -3.18
CA GLU A 208 13.95 -11.40 -4.50
C GLU A 208 12.59 -10.70 -4.58
N TYR A 209 11.69 -10.90 -3.59
CA TYR A 209 10.27 -10.54 -3.72
C TYR A 209 9.71 -9.71 -2.57
N LEU A 210 10.53 -9.38 -1.55
CA LEU A 210 10.15 -8.57 -0.39
C LEU A 210 10.78 -7.16 -0.38
N SER A 211 11.51 -6.79 -1.44
CA SER A 211 12.00 -5.44 -1.75
C SER A 211 10.90 -4.59 -2.39
#